data_AF-A0A8J3WW68-F1
#
_entry.id   AF-A0A8J3WW68-F1
#
_cell.length_a   1.000
_cell.length_b   1.000
_cell.length_c   1.000
_cell.angle_alpha   90.00
_cell.angle_beta   90.00
_cell.angle_gamma   90.00
#
_symmetry.space_group_name_H-M   'P 1'
#
loop_
_entity.id
_entity.type
_entity.pdbx_description
1 polymer ?
#
loop_
_entity_poly.entity_id
_entity_poly.type
_entity_poly.pdbx_seq_one_letter_code
_entity_poly.pdbx_strand_id
1 'polypeptide(L)'
;MPCSSDLLLIARAQALFVSPLSAHALSSAADVAEAIRAAVHSHGGVRRCAGEVAAAYGARPELAAERMRWALRTVGGLYPPRARREGRPPSAARRCQAPARRAVAGPRV
;
A
#
# COMPACT_ATOMS: atom_id res chain seq x y z
N MET A 1 -4.10 -6.89 -11.66
CA MET A 1 -3.90 -7.61 -10.39
C MET A 1 -2.72 -6.97 -9.67
N PRO A 2 -2.90 -6.38 -8.48
CA PRO A 2 -1.78 -5.83 -7.72
C PRO A 2 -0.78 -6.95 -7.38
N CYS A 3 0.51 -6.64 -7.42
CA CYS A 3 1.53 -7.60 -7.02
C CYS A 3 1.49 -7.81 -5.50
N SER A 4 2.00 -8.95 -5.02
CA SER A 4 2.00 -9.26 -3.58
C SER A 4 2.70 -8.19 -2.73
N SER A 5 3.74 -7.55 -3.27
CA SER A 5 4.43 -6.43 -2.63
C SER A 5 3.53 -5.19 -2.47
N ASP A 6 2.68 -4.91 -3.46
CA ASP A 6 1.74 -3.79 -3.41
C ASP A 6 0.66 -4.06 -2.37
N LEU A 7 0.16 -5.30 -2.28
CA LEU A 7 -0.80 -5.72 -1.26
C LEU A 7 -0.23 -5.58 0.15
N LEU A 8 1.05 -5.93 0.35
CA LEU A 8 1.72 -5.76 1.63
C LEU A 8 1.95 -4.29 2.00
N LEU A 9 2.28 -3.45 1.02
CA LEU A 9 2.38 -2.01 1.21
C LEU A 9 1.04 -1.41 1.61
N ILE A 10 -0.04 -1.79 0.93
CA ILE A 10 -1.41 -1.35 1.25
C ILE A 10 -1.79 -1.79 2.66
N ALA A 11 -1.54 -3.05 3.03
CA ALA A 11 -1.84 -3.56 4.38
C ALA A 11 -1.12 -2.77 5.49
N ARG A 12 0.17 -2.45 5.28
CA ARG A 12 0.95 -1.63 6.21
C ARG A 12 0.43 -0.19 6.29
N ALA A 13 0.06 0.39 5.15
CA ALA A 13 -0.51 1.74 5.11
C ALA A 13 -1.87 1.80 5.83
N GLN A 14 -2.72 0.78 5.69
CA GLN A 14 -3.99 0.69 6.42
C GLN A 14 -3.79 0.56 7.93
N ALA A 15 -2.81 -0.24 8.37
CA ALA A 15 -2.47 -0.32 9.79
C ALA A 15 -1.91 1.01 10.33
N LEU A 16 -1.05 1.68 9.57
CA LEU A 16 -0.51 2.99 9.95
C LEU A 16 -1.59 4.09 9.96
N PHE A 17 -2.58 4.00 9.07
CA PHE A 17 -3.70 4.93 9.01
C PHE A 17 -4.50 4.95 10.31
N VAL A 18 -4.83 3.77 10.85
CA VAL A 18 -5.63 3.61 12.09
C VAL A 18 -4.79 3.80 13.36
N SER A 19 -3.47 3.84 13.23
CA SER A 19 -2.56 4.08 14.35
C SER A 19 -2.68 5.52 14.86
N PRO A 20 -2.51 5.77 16.18
CA PRO A 20 -2.47 7.12 16.75
C PRO A 20 -1.22 7.94 16.36
N LEU A 21 -0.27 7.36 15.61
CA LEU A 21 0.97 8.03 15.23
C LEU A 21 0.69 9.29 14.38
N SER A 22 1.13 10.46 14.85
CA SER A 22 0.84 11.73 14.20
C SER A 22 1.47 11.84 12.81
N ALA A 23 0.72 12.36 11.84
CA ALA A 23 1.24 12.63 10.50
C ALA A 23 2.30 13.72 10.45
N HIS A 24 2.34 14.58 11.48
CA HIS A 24 3.19 15.77 11.53
C HIS A 24 4.43 15.60 12.40
N ALA A 25 4.55 14.49 13.14
CA ALA A 25 5.70 14.22 13.99
C ALA A 25 6.82 13.52 13.22
N LEU A 26 8.08 13.91 13.50
CA LEU A 26 9.25 13.15 13.06
C LEU A 26 9.24 11.80 13.78
N SER A 27 8.88 10.75 13.06
CA SER A 27 8.83 9.39 13.58
C SER A 27 9.92 8.55 12.93
N SER A 28 10.67 7.80 13.74
CA SER A 28 11.70 6.93 13.20
C SER A 28 11.09 5.72 12.46
N ALA A 29 11.90 5.05 11.66
CA ALA A 29 11.48 3.81 10.99
C ALA A 29 11.02 2.73 11.99
N ALA A 30 11.65 2.68 13.17
CA ALA A 30 11.31 1.75 14.23
C ALA A 30 9.94 2.09 14.85
N ASP A 31 9.66 3.37 15.09
CA ASP A 31 8.38 3.83 15.64
C ASP A 31 7.23 3.52 14.69
N VAL A 32 7.43 3.74 13.39
CA VAL A 32 6.42 3.40 12.38
C VAL A 32 6.18 1.89 12.32
N ALA A 33 7.24 1.07 12.41
CA ALA A 33 7.10 -0.39 12.42
C ALA A 33 6.38 -0.91 13.67
N GLU A 34 6.69 -0.36 14.85
CA GLU A 34 5.98 -0.67 16.09
C GLU A 34 4.51 -0.22 16.01
N ALA A 35 4.26 1.01 15.55
CA ALA A 35 2.91 1.54 15.37
C ALA A 35 2.05 0.67 14.45
N ILE A 36 2.63 0.13 13.37
CA ILE A 36 1.96 -0.83 12.49
C ILE A 36 1.65 -2.13 13.23
N ARG A 37 2.62 -2.70 13.96
CA ARG A 37 2.40 -3.95 14.72
C ARG A 37 1.33 -3.78 15.79
N ALA A 38 1.41 -2.71 16.58
CA ALA A 38 0.44 -2.37 17.60
C ALA A 38 -0.96 -2.18 17.02
N ALA A 39 -1.10 -1.44 15.91
CA ALA A 39 -2.39 -1.27 15.23
C ALA A 39 -2.97 -2.60 14.75
N VAL A 40 -2.17 -3.45 14.11
CA VAL A 40 -2.65 -4.77 13.66
C VAL A 40 -3.11 -5.62 14.85
N HIS A 41 -2.38 -5.58 15.97
CA HIS A 41 -2.74 -6.32 17.17
C HIS A 41 -4.03 -5.79 17.82
N SER A 42 -4.11 -4.48 18.09
CA SER A 42 -5.25 -3.85 18.75
C SER A 42 -6.56 -3.98 17.96
N HIS A 43 -6.49 -3.96 16.63
CA HIS A 43 -7.67 -4.11 15.79
C HIS A 43 -8.01 -5.57 15.46
N GLY A 44 -7.20 -6.55 15.87
CA GLY A 44 -7.45 -7.98 15.60
C GLY A 44 -7.15 -8.38 14.14
N GLY A 45 -6.20 -7.71 13.50
CA GLY A 45 -5.68 -8.06 12.17
C GLY A 45 -5.94 -7.01 11.08
N VAL A 46 -5.26 -7.21 9.95
CA VAL A 46 -5.28 -6.27 8.79
C VAL A 46 -6.68 -6.06 8.22
N ARG A 47 -7.53 -7.10 8.20
CA ARG A 47 -8.90 -7.00 7.69
C ARG A 47 -9.74 -6.01 8.48
N ARG A 48 -9.56 -5.97 9.81
CA ARG A 48 -10.27 -5.03 10.68
C ARG A 48 -9.74 -3.62 10.49
N CYS A 49 -8.42 -3.44 10.33
CA CYS A 49 -7.84 -2.15 9.94
C CYS A 49 -8.44 -1.62 8.62
N ALA A 50 -8.63 -2.48 7.62
CA ALA A 50 -9.27 -2.10 6.37
C ALA A 50 -10.74 -1.66 6.56
N GLY A 51 -11.47 -2.29 7.49
CA GLY A 51 -12.82 -1.89 7.88
C GLY A 51 -12.86 -0.50 8.53
N GLU A 52 -11.94 -0.22 9.45
CA GLU A 52 -11.82 1.11 10.08
C GLU A 52 -11.47 2.20 9.06
N VAL A 53 -10.58 1.89 8.10
CA VAL A 53 -10.29 2.79 6.97
C VAL A 53 -11.57 3.07 6.18
N ALA A 54 -12.35 2.05 5.84
CA ALA A 54 -13.60 2.22 5.11
C ALA A 54 -14.62 3.06 5.89
N ALA A 55 -14.74 2.84 7.21
CA ALA A 55 -15.57 3.65 8.09
C ALA A 55 -15.13 5.12 8.11
N ALA A 56 -13.83 5.38 8.19
CA ALA A 56 -13.29 6.74 8.15
C ALA A 56 -13.59 7.45 6.80
N TYR A 57 -13.50 6.73 5.68
CA TYR A 57 -13.90 7.26 4.37
C TYR A 57 -15.41 7.53 4.26
N GLY A 58 -16.24 6.73 4.92
CA GLY A 58 -17.68 6.98 5.00
C GLY A 58 -18.03 8.20 5.85
N ALA A 59 -17.23 8.49 6.88
CA ALA A 59 -17.47 9.62 7.76
C ALA A 59 -16.90 10.94 7.22
N ARG A 60 -15.62 10.96 6.81
CA ARG A 60 -14.90 12.18 6.39
C ARG A 60 -13.86 11.83 5.29
N PRO A 61 -14.29 11.74 4.02
CA PRO A 61 -13.44 11.23 2.95
C PRO A 61 -12.20 12.09 2.69
N GLU A 62 -12.27 13.41 2.85
CA GLU A 62 -11.14 14.33 2.60
C GLU A 62 -10.01 14.09 3.60
N LEU A 63 -10.34 14.03 4.89
CA LEU A 63 -9.37 13.79 5.97
C LEU A 63 -8.82 12.36 5.90
N ALA A 64 -9.67 11.38 5.56
CA ALA A 64 -9.23 10.02 5.32
C ALA A 64 -8.26 9.95 4.13
N ALA A 65 -8.53 10.67 3.05
CA ALA A 65 -7.64 10.72 1.89
C ALA A 65 -6.29 11.36 2.22
N GLU A 66 -6.26 12.45 2.99
CA GLU A 66 -5.03 13.08 3.46
C GLU A 66 -4.19 12.14 4.31
N ARG A 67 -4.83 11.49 5.30
CA ARG A 67 -4.20 10.52 6.19
C ARG A 67 -3.66 9.31 5.43
N MET A 68 -4.42 8.79 4.46
CA MET A 68 -3.98 7.66 3.63
C MET A 68 -2.82 8.04 2.71
N ARG A 69 -2.84 9.25 2.11
CA ARG A 69 -1.72 9.76 1.31
C ARG A 69 -0.44 9.85 2.13
N TRP A 70 -0.54 10.34 3.37
CA TRP A 70 0.60 10.34 4.30
C TRP A 70 1.07 8.91 4.59
N ALA A 71 0.17 8.00 4.95
CA ALA A 71 0.53 6.62 5.31
C ALA A 71 1.24 5.89 4.16
N LEU A 72 0.74 6.05 2.92
CA LEU A 72 1.35 5.48 1.72
C LEU A 72 2.76 6.04 1.46
N ARG A 73 2.96 7.36 1.62
CA ARG A 73 4.29 7.97 1.47
C ARG A 73 5.27 7.45 2.52
N THR A 74 4.84 7.39 3.78
CA THR A 74 5.68 6.91 4.89
C THR A 74 6.09 5.45 4.70
N VAL A 75 5.12 4.57 4.43
CA VAL A 75 5.39 3.14 4.19
C VAL A 75 6.21 2.92 2.93
N GLY A 76 5.93 3.66 1.84
CA GLY A 76 6.69 3.56 0.59
C GLY A 76 8.15 4.00 0.74
N GLY A 77 8.43 4.99 1.60
CA GLY A 77 9.79 5.41 1.93
C GLY A 77 10.57 4.38 2.76
N LEU A 78 9.90 3.73 3.71
CA LEU A 78 10.53 2.73 4.60
C LEU A 78 10.68 1.36 3.94
N TYR A 79 9.74 0.98 3.09
CA TYR A 79 9.68 -0.31 2.41
C TYR A 79 9.70 -0.11 0.89
N PRO A 80 10.80 0.41 0.31
CA PRO A 80 10.89 0.55 -1.13
C PRO A 80 10.75 -0.84 -1.79
N PRO A 81 10.03 -0.93 -2.91
CA PRO A 81 9.95 -2.18 -3.66
C PRO A 81 11.37 -2.65 -4.00
N ARG A 82 11.62 -3.96 -3.86
CA ARG A 82 12.95 -4.58 -3.96
C ARG A 82 13.76 -4.15 -5.19
N ALA A 83 13.08 -3.80 -6.29
CA ALA A 83 13.68 -3.30 -7.53
C ALA A 83 14.51 -2.00 -7.39
N ARG A 84 14.37 -1.21 -6.31
CA ARG A 84 15.12 0.04 -6.11
C ARG A 84 16.37 -0.10 -5.23
N ARG A 85 16.60 -1.25 -4.57
CA ARG A 85 17.73 -1.40 -3.63
C ARG A 85 19.04 -1.84 -4.28
N GLU A 86 18.98 -2.34 -5.50
CA GLU A 86 20.18 -2.76 -6.23
C GLU A 86 20.51 -1.71 -7.30
N GLY A 87 21.68 -1.08 -7.18
CA GLY A 87 22.31 -0.26 -8.22
C GLY A 87 22.72 -1.07 -9.46
N ARG A 88 21.89 -2.05 -9.86
CA ARG A 88 22.01 -2.78 -11.12
C ARG A 88 21.20 -2.00 -12.16
N PRO A 89 21.78 -1.63 -13.32
CA PRO A 89 20.99 -1.07 -14.41
C PRO A 89 19.84 -2.05 -14.72
N PRO A 90 18.66 -1.56 -15.14
CA PRO A 90 17.49 -2.40 -15.39
C PRO A 90 17.69 -3.25 -16.65
N SER A 91 18.60 -4.22 -16.61
CA SER A 91 18.66 -5.29 -17.59
C SER A 91 17.59 -6.31 -17.23
N ALA A 92 16.49 -6.24 -17.98
CA ALA A 92 15.36 -7.16 -17.90
C ALA A 92 14.52 -7.09 -16.61
N ALA A 93 14.10 -5.87 -16.22
CA ALA A 93 12.73 -5.74 -15.69
C ALA A 93 11.79 -6.25 -16.79
N ARG A 94 11.54 -7.56 -16.75
CA ARG A 94 10.53 -8.23 -17.55
C ARG A 94 9.27 -7.41 -17.36
N ARG A 95 9.00 -6.63 -18.39
CA ARG A 95 7.67 -6.25 -18.83
C ARG A 95 6.68 -7.27 -18.29
N CYS A 96 5.99 -6.91 -17.21
CA CYS A 96 4.65 -7.41 -16.94
C CYS A 96 3.75 -6.78 -18.01
N GLN A 97 3.99 -7.17 -19.27
CA GLN A 97 3.11 -6.94 -20.38
C GLN A 97 1.81 -7.67 -20.03
N ALA A 98 0.75 -6.90 -19.86
CA ALA A 98 -0.60 -7.44 -19.96
C ALA A 98 -0.69 -8.31 -21.23
N PRO A 99 -1.35 -9.47 -21.21
CA PRO A 99 -1.62 -10.17 -22.45
C PRO A 99 -2.47 -9.24 -23.33
N ALA A 100 -1.90 -8.82 -24.47
CA ALA A 100 -2.65 -8.15 -25.51
C ALA A 100 -3.84 -9.04 -25.85
N ARG A 101 -5.05 -8.49 -25.70
CA ARG A 101 -6.29 -9.18 -26.05
C ARG A 101 -6.15 -9.64 -27.50
N ARG A 102 -6.14 -10.96 -27.70
CA ARG A 102 -6.13 -11.55 -29.04
C ARG A 102 -7.44 -11.14 -29.69
N ALA A 103 -7.37 -10.22 -30.66
CA ALA A 103 -8.51 -9.90 -31.51
C ALA A 103 -8.91 -11.20 -32.21
N VAL A 104 -10.10 -11.70 -31.89
CA VAL A 104 -10.73 -12.78 -32.66
C VAL A 104 -11.13 -12.15 -33.99
N ALA A 105 -10.34 -12.42 -35.03
CA ALA A 105 -10.79 -12.24 -36.40
C ALA A 105 -11.87 -13.30 -36.66
N GLY A 106 -13.13 -12.88 -36.66
CA GLY A 106 -14.24 -13.72 -37.13
C GLY A 106 -14.12 -13.94 -38.65
N PRO A 107 -14.46 -15.14 -39.15
CA PRO A 107 -14.46 -15.40 -40.58
C PRO A 107 -15.58 -14.62 -41.28
N ARG A 108 -15.25 -14.03 -42.44
CA ARG A 108 -16.24 -13.57 -43.41
C ARG A 108 -16.91 -14.81 -44.03
N VAL A 109 -18.22 -14.91 -43.88
CA VAL A 109 -19.12 -15.67 -44.77
C VAL A 109 -20.27 -14.76 -45.18
#